data_AF-A0A9X8CNR9-F1
#
_entry.id   AF-A0A9X8CNR9-F1
#
_cell.length_a   1.000
_cell.length_b   1.000
_cell.length_c   1.000
_cell.angle_alpha   90.00
_cell.angle_beta   90.00
_cell.angle_gamma   90.00
#
_symmetry.space_group_name_H-M   'P 1'
#
loop_
_entity.id
_entity.type
_entity.pdbx_description
1 polymer ?
#
loop_
_entity_poly.entity_id
_entity_poly.type
_entity_poly.pdbx_seq_one_letter_code
_entity_poly.pdbx_strand_id
1 'polypeptide(L)'
;MSKGRAKNRKRNTSEPAHVKMHGVITEDRVQEQVERTGTYPFTFASSAIIAAAALLGYLVLPAALLELGIEARASMLVLGPLLISAALALTRYFLDSKRGPIRGFWVTLVTTLVALLVITYLMAFLGIAL
;
A
#
# COMPACT_ATOMS: atom_id res chain seq x y z
N MET A 1 60.37 -23.14 18.79
CA MET A 1 59.43 -22.49 19.72
C MET A 1 58.51 -21.55 18.95
N SER A 2 57.30 -21.29 19.49
CA SER A 2 56.14 -20.54 18.92
C SER A 2 55.11 -21.47 18.26
N LYS A 3 54.32 -22.24 19.04
CA LYS A 3 53.05 -21.88 19.71
C LYS A 3 52.08 -21.13 18.78
N GLY A 4 50.99 -21.81 18.44
CA GLY A 4 50.06 -21.40 17.40
C GLY A 4 48.90 -20.54 17.87
N ARG A 5 47.89 -20.47 17.00
CA ARG A 5 46.48 -20.27 17.34
C ARG A 5 45.63 -20.58 16.11
N ALA A 6 45.12 -21.81 16.06
CA ALA A 6 44.00 -22.18 15.22
C ALA A 6 42.80 -21.30 15.60
N LYS A 7 42.38 -20.42 14.70
CA LYS A 7 41.20 -19.59 14.88
C LYS A 7 39.97 -20.46 14.69
N ASN A 8 39.48 -20.99 15.80
CA ASN A 8 38.28 -21.79 15.97
C ASN A 8 37.06 -21.00 15.45
N ARG A 9 36.67 -21.21 14.18
CA ARG A 9 35.43 -20.67 13.62
C ARG A 9 34.29 -21.57 14.11
N LYS A 10 33.84 -21.31 15.34
CA LYS A 10 32.57 -21.84 15.85
C LYS A 10 31.47 -21.46 14.85
N ARG A 11 31.05 -22.42 14.04
CA ARG A 11 29.79 -22.36 13.29
C ARG A 11 28.72 -22.55 14.36
N ASN A 12 28.27 -21.45 14.94
CA ASN A 12 27.07 -21.46 15.76
C ASN A 12 25.93 -21.92 14.83
N THR A 13 25.53 -23.17 14.98
CA THR A 13 24.19 -23.65 14.66
C THR A 13 23.22 -22.72 15.36
N SER A 14 22.80 -21.68 14.64
CA SER A 14 21.73 -20.80 15.08
C SER A 14 20.44 -21.54 14.76
N GLU A 15 19.63 -21.76 15.79
CA GLU A 15 18.19 -21.96 15.64
C GLU A 15 17.64 -21.03 14.54
N PRO A 16 16.60 -21.42 13.78
CA PRO A 16 16.08 -20.57 12.72
C PRO A 16 15.74 -19.21 13.31
N ALA A 17 16.56 -18.20 12.99
CA ALA A 17 16.37 -16.86 13.50
C ALA A 17 14.95 -16.45 13.14
N HIS A 18 14.12 -16.15 14.13
CA HIS A 18 12.73 -15.78 13.91
C HIS A 18 12.70 -14.52 13.02
N VAL A 19 12.49 -14.71 11.72
CA VAL A 19 12.52 -13.63 10.73
C VAL A 19 11.27 -12.79 10.93
N LYS A 20 11.45 -11.58 11.48
CA LYS A 20 10.36 -10.62 11.61
C LYS A 20 10.15 -9.93 10.27
N MET A 21 8.93 -10.03 9.75
CA MET A 21 8.51 -9.41 8.50
C MET A 21 7.96 -8.00 8.75
N HIS A 22 8.36 -7.07 7.89
CA HIS A 22 7.80 -5.74 7.74
C HIS A 22 7.03 -5.67 6.41
N GLY A 23 5.84 -6.27 6.37
CA GLY A 23 5.10 -6.44 5.12
C GLY A 23 5.79 -7.45 4.20
N VAL A 24 6.19 -6.98 3.01
CA VAL A 24 6.80 -7.83 1.97
C VAL A 24 8.31 -8.02 2.10
N ILE A 25 8.97 -7.31 3.03
CA ILE A 25 10.40 -7.45 3.29
C ILE A 25 10.66 -7.79 4.76
N THR A 26 11.88 -8.22 5.07
CA THR A 26 12.31 -8.45 6.44
C THR A 26 12.67 -7.13 7.14
N GLU A 27 12.49 -7.05 8.46
CA GLU A 27 12.69 -5.83 9.24
C GLU A 27 14.12 -5.25 9.10
N ASP A 28 15.13 -6.11 8.93
CA ASP A 28 16.52 -5.74 8.73
C ASP A 28 16.79 -5.02 7.40
N ARG A 29 15.90 -5.16 6.40
CA ARG A 29 16.04 -4.56 5.07
C ARG A 29 15.30 -3.24 4.90
N VAL A 30 14.50 -2.83 5.88
CA VAL A 30 13.70 -1.61 5.81
C VAL A 30 14.59 -0.38 5.66
N GLN A 31 15.65 -0.27 6.48
CA GLN A 31 16.57 0.88 6.42
C GLN A 31 17.32 0.93 5.09
N GLU A 32 17.85 -0.21 4.63
CA GLU A 32 18.53 -0.32 3.33
C GLU A 32 17.61 0.15 2.18
N GLN A 33 16.35 -0.28 2.19
CA GLN A 33 15.40 0.12 1.15
C GLN A 33 15.10 1.63 1.20
N VAL A 34 14.88 2.19 2.38
CA VAL A 34 14.60 3.62 2.55
C VAL A 34 15.80 4.46 2.10
N GLU A 35 17.03 4.04 2.42
CA GLU A 35 18.24 4.74 1.98
C GLU A 35 18.44 4.68 0.46
N ARG A 36 18.20 3.52 -0.17
CA ARG A 36 18.43 3.34 -1.61
C ARG A 36 17.35 3.95 -2.48
N THR A 37 16.10 3.96 -2.01
CA THR A 37 14.93 4.34 -2.83
C THR A 37 14.23 5.60 -2.33
N GLY A 38 14.47 6.04 -1.10
CA GLY A 38 13.71 7.08 -0.43
C GLY A 38 12.29 6.65 -0.02
N THR A 39 11.94 5.38 -0.24
CA THR A 39 10.58 4.85 -0.09
C THR A 39 10.45 3.81 1.01
N TYR A 40 9.38 3.93 1.79
CA TYR A 40 9.02 2.94 2.79
C TYR A 40 8.33 1.74 2.13
N PRO A 41 8.62 0.51 2.60
CA PRO A 41 7.98 -0.70 2.12
C PRO A 41 6.49 -0.70 2.42
N PHE A 42 5.75 -1.42 1.57
CA PHE A 42 4.33 -1.62 1.78
C PHE A 42 4.11 -2.66 2.88
N THR A 43 3.25 -2.34 3.85
CA THR A 43 2.88 -3.27 4.93
C THR A 43 1.62 -4.07 4.58
N PHE A 44 1.44 -5.24 5.22
CA PHE A 44 0.21 -6.02 5.07
C PHE A 44 -1.03 -5.25 5.54
N ALA A 45 -0.87 -4.41 6.57
CA ALA A 45 -1.94 -3.54 7.06
C ALA A 45 -2.36 -2.53 5.98
N SER A 46 -1.39 -1.89 5.30
CA SER A 46 -1.67 -0.98 4.19
C SER A 46 -2.41 -1.68 3.06
N SER A 47 -2.00 -2.90 2.68
CA SER A 47 -2.68 -3.68 1.64
C SER A 47 -4.13 -4.01 2.00
N ALA A 48 -4.37 -4.42 3.26
CA ALA A 48 -5.72 -4.72 3.74
C ALA A 48 -6.62 -3.48 3.73
N ILE A 49 -6.11 -2.31 4.14
CA ILE A 49 -6.86 -1.05 4.13
C ILE A 49 -7.23 -0.64 2.70
N ILE A 50 -6.31 -0.74 1.74
CA ILE A 50 -6.61 -0.42 0.35
C ILE A 50 -7.62 -1.40 -0.25
N ALA A 51 -7.47 -2.70 0.04
CA ALA A 51 -8.43 -3.70 -0.41
C ALA A 51 -9.84 -3.43 0.15
N ALA A 52 -9.94 -3.09 1.44
CA ALA A 52 -11.20 -2.71 2.06
C ALA A 52 -11.79 -1.43 1.43
N ALA A 53 -10.96 -0.42 1.14
CA ALA A 53 -11.39 0.79 0.46
C ALA A 53 -11.93 0.52 -0.95
N ALA A 54 -11.30 -0.40 -1.70
CA ALA A 54 -11.79 -0.82 -3.01
C ALA A 54 -13.14 -1.55 -2.91
N LEU A 55 -13.29 -2.47 -1.96
CA LEU A 55 -14.56 -3.16 -1.71
C LEU A 55 -15.66 -2.18 -1.30
N LEU A 56 -15.36 -1.23 -0.42
CA LEU A 56 -16.32 -0.20 -0.03
C LEU A 56 -16.71 0.70 -1.19
N GLY A 57 -15.73 1.17 -1.97
CA GLY A 57 -15.94 2.14 -3.05
C GLY A 57 -16.61 1.58 -4.29
N TYR A 58 -16.43 0.28 -4.59
CA TYR A 58 -16.98 -0.34 -5.78
C TYR A 58 -18.12 -1.33 -5.53
N LEU A 59 -18.29 -1.84 -4.32
CA LEU A 59 -19.33 -2.84 -4.04
C LEU A 59 -20.30 -2.36 -2.96
N VAL A 60 -19.81 -2.11 -1.75
CA VAL A 60 -20.70 -1.90 -0.59
C VAL A 60 -21.45 -0.58 -0.68
N LEU A 61 -20.75 0.54 -0.87
CA LEU A 61 -21.39 1.85 -0.91
C LEU A 61 -22.24 2.06 -2.16
N PRO A 62 -21.80 1.69 -3.38
CA PRO A 62 -22.67 1.77 -4.55
C PRO A 62 -23.97 0.96 -4.41
N ALA A 63 -23.91 -0.25 -3.81
CA ALA A 63 -25.09 -1.05 -3.55
C ALA A 63 -26.04 -0.36 -2.56
N ALA A 64 -25.52 0.21 -1.47
CA ALA A 64 -26.33 0.96 -0.50
C ALA A 64 -26.94 2.24 -1.11
N LEU A 65 -26.21 2.95 -1.98
CA LEU A 65 -26.71 4.15 -2.64
C LEU A 65 -27.76 3.83 -3.72
N LEU A 66 -27.72 2.64 -4.31
CA LEU A 66 -28.73 2.17 -5.26
C LEU A 66 -30.12 2.07 -4.61
N GLU A 67 -30.19 1.68 -3.32
CA GLU A 67 -31.43 1.66 -2.55
C GLU A 67 -32.04 3.06 -2.37
N LEU A 68 -31.21 4.11 -2.46
CA LEU A 68 -31.60 5.52 -2.41
C LEU A 68 -31.90 6.11 -3.79
N GLY A 69 -31.91 5.29 -4.84
CA GLY A 69 -32.17 5.70 -6.23
C GLY A 69 -30.97 6.36 -6.93
N ILE A 70 -29.76 6.29 -6.35
CA ILE A 70 -28.55 6.82 -6.98
C ILE A 70 -27.99 5.78 -7.95
N GLU A 71 -27.59 6.23 -9.14
CA GLU A 71 -27.04 5.35 -10.16
C GLU A 71 -25.73 4.67 -9.70
N ALA A 72 -25.69 3.34 -9.80
CA ALA A 72 -24.53 2.53 -9.42
C ALA A 72 -23.25 2.90 -10.20
N ARG A 73 -23.36 3.16 -11.51
CA ARG A 73 -22.21 3.52 -12.35
C ARG A 73 -21.62 4.87 -11.95
N ALA A 74 -22.47 5.86 -11.72
CA ALA A 74 -22.05 7.18 -11.29
C ALA A 74 -21.44 7.15 -9.88
N SER A 75 -22.02 6.38 -8.95
CA SER A 75 -21.46 6.24 -7.60
C SER A 75 -20.12 5.50 -7.60
N MET A 76 -19.96 4.43 -8.38
CA MET A 76 -18.68 3.74 -8.57
C MET A 76 -17.60 4.64 -9.18
N LEU A 77 -17.97 5.52 -10.13
CA LEU A 77 -17.04 6.49 -10.74
C LEU A 77 -16.43 7.43 -9.70
N VAL A 78 -17.19 7.81 -8.68
CA VAL A 78 -16.72 8.77 -7.66
C VAL A 78 -16.11 8.06 -6.45
N LEU A 79 -16.84 7.11 -5.86
CA LEU A 79 -16.50 6.50 -4.59
C LEU A 79 -15.26 5.61 -4.65
N GLY A 80 -15.11 4.82 -5.72
CA GLY A 80 -13.96 3.94 -5.90
C GLY A 80 -12.64 4.72 -5.95
N PRO A 81 -12.47 5.65 -6.91
CA PRO A 81 -11.28 6.50 -6.99
C PRO A 81 -11.03 7.30 -5.73
N LEU A 82 -12.07 7.87 -5.11
CA LEU A 82 -11.94 8.66 -3.89
C LEU A 82 -11.40 7.82 -2.72
N LEU A 83 -12.00 6.67 -2.44
CA LEU A 83 -11.62 5.84 -1.31
C LEU A 83 -10.25 5.19 -1.51
N ILE A 84 -9.93 4.69 -2.72
CA ILE A 84 -8.64 4.06 -2.98
C ILE A 84 -7.51 5.08 -2.93
N SER A 85 -7.66 6.26 -3.53
CA SER A 85 -6.64 7.31 -3.48
C SER A 85 -6.42 7.83 -2.05
N ALA A 86 -7.49 8.03 -1.28
CA ALA A 86 -7.41 8.38 0.13
C ALA A 86 -6.72 7.30 0.96
N ALA A 87 -7.11 6.03 0.80
CA ALA A 87 -6.51 4.90 1.49
C ALA A 87 -5.02 4.77 1.17
N LEU A 88 -4.63 4.92 -0.10
CA LEU A 88 -3.24 4.86 -0.53
C LEU A 88 -2.40 6.01 0.05
N ALA A 89 -2.91 7.24 0.03
CA ALA A 89 -2.20 8.37 0.61
C ALA A 89 -2.10 8.27 2.14
N LEU A 90 -3.19 7.88 2.82
CA LEU A 90 -3.22 7.72 4.28
C LEU A 90 -2.25 6.62 4.72
N THR A 91 -2.34 5.43 4.13
CA THR A 91 -1.46 4.31 4.48
C THR A 91 0.01 4.66 4.24
N ARG A 92 0.34 5.23 3.09
CA ARG A 92 1.74 5.56 2.77
C ARG A 92 2.36 6.62 3.67
N TYR A 93 1.62 7.67 4.01
CA TYR A 93 2.18 8.81 4.76
C TYR A 93 1.95 8.75 6.27
N PHE A 94 0.91 8.07 6.74
CA PHE A 94 0.60 7.97 8.17
C PHE A 94 0.94 6.60 8.76
N LEU A 95 0.76 5.51 7.99
CA LEU A 95 1.01 4.15 8.49
C LEU A 95 2.44 3.69 8.19
N ASP A 96 2.85 3.68 6.92
CA ASP A 96 4.14 3.12 6.50
C ASP A 96 5.31 4.05 6.86
N SER A 97 5.20 5.36 6.54
CA SER A 97 6.31 6.30 6.71
C SER A 97 6.21 7.24 7.91
N LYS A 98 5.02 7.36 8.53
CA LYS A 98 4.74 8.29 9.65
C LYS A 98 5.15 9.76 9.40
N ARG A 99 5.21 10.18 8.14
CA ARG A 99 5.57 11.54 7.71
C ARG A 99 4.41 12.54 7.84
N GLY A 100 3.17 12.08 7.85
CA GLY A 100 1.98 12.93 7.94
C GLY A 100 1.63 13.69 6.65
N PRO A 101 0.83 14.78 6.71
CA PRO A 101 0.24 15.45 5.55
C PRO A 101 1.19 16.42 4.83
N ILE A 102 2.39 15.94 4.48
CA ILE A 102 3.39 16.71 3.74
C ILE A 102 3.02 16.85 2.25
N ARG A 103 3.77 17.65 1.47
CA ARG A 103 3.50 17.83 0.02
C ARG A 103 3.35 16.51 -0.74
N GLY A 104 4.16 15.52 -0.41
CA GLY A 104 4.05 14.18 -1.00
C GLY A 104 2.69 13.53 -0.80
N PHE A 105 2.06 13.70 0.36
CA PHE A 105 0.72 13.18 0.64
C PHE A 105 -0.31 13.72 -0.35
N TRP A 106 -0.33 15.05 -0.52
CA TRP A 106 -1.27 15.72 -1.43
C TRP A 106 -1.00 15.36 -2.89
N VAL A 107 0.27 15.28 -3.29
CA VAL A 107 0.64 14.83 -4.63
C VAL A 107 0.15 13.41 -4.86
N THR A 108 0.42 12.46 -3.96
CA THR A 108 -0.04 11.08 -4.08
C THR A 108 -1.57 11.02 -4.12
N LEU A 109 -2.28 11.72 -3.25
CA LEU A 109 -3.74 11.75 -3.21
C LEU A 109 -4.32 12.24 -4.54
N VAL A 110 -3.91 13.43 -5.01
CA VAL A 110 -4.48 14.05 -6.21
C VAL A 110 -4.10 13.28 -7.47
N THR A 111 -2.84 12.88 -7.62
CA THR A 111 -2.39 12.15 -8.82
C THR A 111 -3.09 10.80 -8.95
N THR A 112 -3.23 10.05 -7.84
CA THR A 112 -3.91 8.76 -7.86
C THR A 112 -5.40 8.90 -8.03
N LEU A 113 -6.03 9.92 -7.43
CA LEU A 113 -7.44 10.23 -7.65
C LEU A 113 -7.72 10.54 -9.13
N VAL A 114 -6.95 11.43 -9.74
CA VAL A 114 -7.12 11.79 -11.16
C VAL A 114 -6.88 10.57 -12.05
N ALA A 115 -5.82 9.81 -11.81
CA ALA A 115 -5.54 8.60 -12.59
C ALA A 115 -6.68 7.58 -12.50
N LEU A 116 -7.19 7.31 -11.29
CA LEU A 116 -8.29 6.37 -11.09
C LEU A 116 -9.61 6.89 -11.66
N LEU A 117 -9.91 8.19 -11.55
CA LEU A 117 -11.09 8.78 -12.19
C LEU A 117 -11.06 8.58 -13.70
N VAL A 118 -9.91 8.83 -14.34
CA VAL A 118 -9.72 8.61 -15.78
C VAL A 118 -9.90 7.13 -16.12
N ILE A 119 -9.24 6.23 -15.39
CA ILE A 119 -9.35 4.78 -15.63
C ILE A 119 -10.80 4.32 -15.49
N THR A 120 -11.46 4.67 -14.39
CA THR A 120 -12.84 4.25 -14.13
C THR A 120 -13.82 4.87 -15.12
N TYR A 121 -13.60 6.12 -15.55
CA TYR A 121 -14.38 6.74 -16.61
C TYR A 121 -14.26 5.98 -17.94
N LEU A 122 -13.03 5.69 -18.35
CA LEU A 122 -12.75 4.95 -19.59
C LEU A 122 -13.36 3.54 -19.57
N MET A 123 -13.32 2.86 -18.42
CA MET A 123 -13.90 1.53 -18.27
C MET A 123 -15.44 1.57 -18.23
N ALA A 124 -16.03 2.44 -17.42
CA ALA A 124 -17.48 2.41 -17.16
C ALA A 124 -18.32 3.12 -18.23
N PHE A 125 -17.76 4.11 -18.93
CA PHE A 125 -18.52 4.95 -19.86
C PHE A 125 -18.03 4.87 -21.31
N LEU A 126 -16.74 4.60 -21.53
CA LEU A 126 -16.19 4.47 -22.89
C LEU A 126 -16.14 3.02 -23.40
N GLY A 127 -16.46 2.04 -22.55
CA GLY A 127 -16.61 0.63 -22.96
C GLY A 127 -15.31 -0.08 -23.32
N ILE A 128 -14.14 0.41 -22.88
CA ILE A 128 -12.85 -0.26 -23.19
C ILE A 128 -12.74 -1.65 -22.53
N ALA A 129 -13.58 -1.93 -21.52
CA ALA A 129 -13.53 -3.15 -20.73
C ALA A 129 -14.88 -3.90 -20.64
N LEU A 130 -15.88 -3.56 -21.48
CA LEU A 130 -17.17 -4.27 -21.53
C LEU A 130 -17.54 -4.68 -22.95
#